data_AF-A0A5W5VIJ3-F1
#
_entry.id   AF-A0A5W5VIJ3-F1
#
_cell.length_a   1.000
_cell.length_b   1.000
_cell.length_c   1.000
_cell.angle_alpha   90.00
_cell.angle_beta   90.00
_cell.angle_gamma   90.00
#
_symmetry.space_group_name_H-M   'P 1'
#
loop_
_entity.id
_entity.type
_entity.pdbx_description
1 polymer ?
#
loop_
_entity_poly.entity_id
_entity_poly.type
_entity_poly.pdbx_seq_one_letter_code
_entity_poly.pdbx_strand_id
1 'polypeptide(L)'
;SDLTAVSATFVLATPTETDGCVFPGRIMLANTCTWIYRSDECGYTGPAVADEFDNPTADPAKDACSRCARGCALRNNTGNFGGFLSINKLSQ
;
A
#
# COMPACT_ATOMS: atom_id res chain seq x y z
N SER A 1 25.16 24.47 6.75
CA SER A 1 24.76 25.85 6.45
C SER A 1 25.24 26.73 7.58
N ASP A 2 25.91 27.83 7.26
CA ASP A 2 26.42 28.80 8.23
C ASP A 2 25.71 30.14 8.02
N LEU A 3 25.21 30.73 9.10
CA LEU A 3 24.42 31.95 9.08
C LEU A 3 25.07 32.98 10.00
N THR A 4 25.39 34.16 9.45
CA THR A 4 25.79 35.33 10.22
C THR A 4 24.78 36.47 10.00
N ALA A 5 24.88 37.53 10.79
CA ALA A 5 24.02 38.72 10.64
C ALA A 5 24.21 39.48 9.32
N VAL A 6 25.26 39.16 8.54
CA VAL A 6 25.65 39.89 7.31
C VAL A 6 25.67 38.98 6.09
N SER A 7 25.86 37.67 6.27
CA SER A 7 25.90 36.72 5.16
C SER A 7 25.23 35.39 5.51
N ALA A 8 24.56 34.83 4.52
CA ALA A 8 23.92 33.52 4.58
C ALA A 8 24.38 32.68 3.40
N THR A 9 24.78 31.43 3.66
CA THR A 9 25.19 30.48 2.61
C THR A 9 24.17 29.36 2.50
N PHE A 10 23.64 29.16 1.30
CA PHE A 10 22.68 28.11 0.97
C PHE A 10 23.30 27.14 -0.03
N VAL A 11 22.96 25.87 0.09
CA VAL A 11 23.24 24.86 -0.93
C VAL A 11 21.97 24.71 -1.76
N LEU A 12 22.08 24.89 -3.08
CA LEU A 12 20.98 24.67 -4.01
C LEU A 12 20.88 23.16 -4.26
N ALA A 13 19.75 22.56 -3.92
CA ALA A 13 19.42 21.19 -4.29
C ALA A 13 18.63 21.17 -5.60
N THR A 14 18.89 20.19 -6.46
CA THR A 14 18.05 19.93 -7.62
C THR A 14 16.65 19.46 -7.17
N PRO A 15 15.57 19.71 -7.92
CA PRO A 15 14.23 19.21 -7.55
C PRO A 15 14.17 17.68 -7.42
N THR A 16 15.14 16.99 -8.02
CA THR A 16 15.29 15.54 -8.01
C THR A 16 16.26 15.05 -6.92
N GLU A 17 17.01 15.95 -6.26
CA GLU A 17 17.81 15.64 -5.08
C GLU A 17 16.86 15.38 -3.91
N THR A 18 16.51 14.11 -3.82
CA THR A 18 15.87 13.54 -2.65
C THR A 18 16.97 13.16 -1.67
N ASP A 19 17.63 14.18 -1.13
CA ASP A 19 18.77 14.03 -0.24
C ASP A 19 18.38 13.15 0.96
N GLY A 20 18.84 11.89 0.96
CA GLY A 20 18.51 10.88 1.96
C GLY A 20 17.09 10.29 1.92
N CYS A 21 16.26 10.54 0.90
CA CYS A 21 14.94 9.87 0.87
C CYS A 21 15.10 8.40 0.49
N VAL A 22 14.75 7.54 1.44
CA VAL A 22 14.59 6.11 1.21
C VAL A 22 13.30 5.89 0.45
N PHE A 23 13.40 5.53 -0.82
CA PHE A 23 12.24 5.04 -1.56
C PHE A 23 11.79 3.72 -0.94
N PRO A 24 10.50 3.58 -0.61
CA PRO A 24 9.99 2.31 -0.10
C PRO A 24 10.28 1.23 -1.14
N GLY A 25 10.86 0.11 -0.71
CA GLY A 25 11.14 -1.05 -1.58
C GLY A 25 9.89 -1.74 -2.12
N ARG A 26 8.70 -1.16 -1.92
CA ARG A 26 7.41 -1.62 -2.43
C ARG A 26 6.65 -0.48 -3.07
N ILE A 27 5.96 -0.81 -4.15
CA ILE A 27 5.08 0.13 -4.86
C ILE A 27 3.97 0.57 -3.91
N MET A 28 3.88 1.88 -3.68
CA MET A 28 2.84 2.49 -2.86
C MET A 28 1.57 2.71 -3.70
N LEU A 29 0.70 1.70 -3.75
CA LEU A 29 -0.63 1.81 -4.36
C LEU A 29 -1.66 2.17 -3.29
N ALA A 30 -2.45 3.20 -3.55
CA ALA A 30 -3.47 3.64 -2.61
C ALA A 30 -4.59 2.62 -2.53
N ASN A 31 -4.96 2.23 -1.31
CA ASN A 31 -6.04 1.26 -1.02
C ASN A 31 -5.89 -0.14 -1.65
N THR A 32 -4.75 -0.47 -2.27
CA THR A 32 -4.53 -1.74 -2.97
C THR A 32 -3.44 -2.55 -2.28
N CYS A 33 -3.78 -3.78 -1.92
CA CYS A 33 -2.88 -4.78 -1.38
C CYS A 33 -1.93 -5.28 -2.46
N THR A 34 -0.63 -5.34 -2.14
CA THR A 34 0.41 -5.84 -3.05
C THR A 34 0.71 -7.32 -2.91
N TRP A 35 0.17 -7.96 -1.87
CA TRP A 35 0.36 -9.38 -1.62
C TRP A 35 -0.22 -10.26 -2.73
N ILE A 36 0.50 -11.35 -3.00
CA ILE A 36 -0.04 -12.46 -3.77
C ILE A 36 -1.14 -13.12 -2.93
N TYR A 37 -2.32 -13.33 -3.50
CA TYR A 37 -3.44 -13.92 -2.76
C TYR A 37 -3.05 -15.32 -2.24
N ARG A 38 -3.28 -15.56 -0.94
CA ARG A 38 -2.91 -16.79 -0.22
C ARG A 38 -1.40 -17.10 -0.16
N SER A 39 -0.52 -16.14 -0.43
CA SER A 39 0.91 -16.28 -0.13
C SER A 39 1.19 -16.19 1.38
N ASP A 40 2.41 -16.53 1.77
CA ASP A 40 2.88 -16.40 3.16
C ASP A 40 2.74 -14.96 3.69
N GLU A 41 2.90 -13.95 2.82
CA GLU A 41 2.73 -12.53 3.17
C GLU A 41 1.26 -12.16 3.35
N CYS A 42 0.37 -12.76 2.55
CA CYS A 42 -1.08 -12.57 2.70
C CYS A 42 -1.61 -13.26 3.95
N GLY A 43 -1.08 -14.45 4.28
CA GLY A 43 -1.45 -15.22 5.47
C GLY A 43 -2.86 -15.83 5.45
N TYR A 44 -3.66 -15.58 4.40
CA TYR A 44 -5.01 -16.12 4.31
C TYR A 44 -5.01 -17.58 3.83
N THR A 45 -5.38 -18.49 4.73
CA THR A 45 -5.49 -19.94 4.46
C THR A 45 -6.91 -20.49 4.59
N GLY A 46 -7.91 -19.60 4.74
CA GLY A 46 -9.31 -19.95 4.93
C GLY A 46 -10.04 -20.45 3.67
N PRO A 47 -11.36 -20.74 3.77
CA PRO A 47 -12.17 -21.22 2.66
C PRO A 47 -12.37 -20.17 1.55
N ALA A 48 -13.05 -20.53 0.47
CA ALA A 48 -13.52 -19.58 -0.54
C ALA A 48 -14.52 -18.59 0.08
N VAL A 49 -14.39 -17.31 -0.23
CA VAL A 49 -15.26 -16.26 0.35
C VAL A 49 -15.90 -15.40 -0.73
N ALA A 50 -15.11 -14.86 -1.65
CA ALA A 50 -15.60 -13.92 -2.65
C ALA A 50 -14.76 -13.93 -3.93
N ASP A 51 -15.35 -13.49 -5.04
CA ASP A 51 -14.65 -13.26 -6.31
C ASP A 51 -13.87 -11.92 -6.32
N GLU A 52 -13.26 -11.56 -7.45
CA GLU A 52 -12.43 -10.34 -7.56
C GLU A 52 -13.21 -9.04 -7.33
N PHE A 53 -14.54 -9.09 -7.45
CA PHE A 53 -15.43 -7.94 -7.27
C PHE A 53 -16.05 -7.91 -5.86
N ASP A 54 -15.61 -8.80 -4.97
CA ASP A 54 -16.17 -9.06 -3.64
C ASP A 54 -17.62 -9.60 -3.66
N ASN A 55 -18.03 -10.30 -4.74
CA ASN A 55 -19.28 -11.05 -4.72
C ASN A 55 -19.08 -12.38 -3.98
N PRO A 56 -19.97 -12.77 -3.06
CA PRO A 56 -19.85 -14.02 -2.32
C PRO A 56 -19.76 -15.23 -3.25
N THR A 57 -18.78 -16.10 -3.02
CA THR A 57 -18.65 -17.37 -3.74
C THR A 57 -18.17 -18.48 -2.81
N ALA A 58 -18.75 -19.66 -2.97
CA ALA A 58 -18.29 -20.89 -2.32
C ALA A 58 -17.39 -21.73 -3.24
N ASP A 59 -17.29 -21.37 -4.52
CA ASP A 59 -16.48 -22.07 -5.51
C ASP A 59 -15.01 -21.65 -5.40
N PRO A 60 -14.08 -22.54 -5.01
CA PRO A 60 -12.65 -22.23 -4.90
C PRO A 60 -12.01 -21.79 -6.21
N ALA A 61 -12.54 -22.20 -7.36
CA ALA A 61 -11.99 -21.80 -8.65
C ALA A 61 -12.33 -20.33 -9.00
N LYS A 62 -13.35 -19.76 -8.36
CA LYS A 62 -13.80 -18.38 -8.55
C LYS A 62 -13.41 -17.47 -7.38
N ASP A 63 -12.86 -18.03 -6.30
CA ASP A 63 -12.40 -17.27 -5.16
C ASP A 63 -11.15 -16.46 -5.52
N ALA A 64 -11.33 -15.15 -5.61
CA ALA A 64 -10.29 -14.22 -5.96
C ALA A 64 -10.30 -13.04 -4.98
N CYS A 65 -9.11 -12.54 -4.66
CA CYS A 65 -9.00 -11.37 -3.79
C CYS A 65 -9.18 -10.10 -4.61
N SER A 66 -10.12 -9.25 -4.20
CA SER A 66 -10.31 -7.89 -4.75
C SER A 66 -9.14 -6.93 -4.49
N ARG A 67 -8.17 -7.37 -3.68
CA ARG A 67 -6.99 -6.60 -3.22
C ARG A 67 -7.32 -5.31 -2.46
N CYS A 68 -8.59 -5.01 -2.22
CA CYS A 68 -9.02 -3.91 -1.40
C CYS A 68 -9.04 -4.32 0.08
N ALA A 69 -8.97 -3.35 1.01
CA ALA A 69 -9.12 -3.63 2.44
C ALA A 69 -10.44 -4.34 2.77
N ARG A 70 -11.51 -4.06 2.01
CA ARG A 70 -12.79 -4.77 2.09
C ARG A 70 -12.64 -6.27 1.83
N GLY A 71 -11.86 -6.65 0.82
CA GLY A 71 -11.61 -8.07 0.51
C GLY A 71 -10.90 -8.81 1.64
N CYS A 72 -9.99 -8.14 2.35
CA CYS A 72 -9.38 -8.67 3.57
C CYS A 72 -10.38 -8.73 4.74
N ALA A 73 -11.26 -7.73 4.88
CA ALA A 73 -12.29 -7.73 5.92
C ALA A 73 -13.29 -8.88 5.77
N LEU A 74 -13.74 -9.17 4.54
CA LEU A 74 -14.60 -10.33 4.24
C LEU A 74 -13.95 -11.66 4.66
N ARG A 75 -12.62 -11.72 4.63
CA ARG A 75 -11.79 -12.88 4.95
C ARG A 75 -11.29 -12.89 6.40
N ASN A 76 -11.76 -11.95 7.24
CA ASN A 76 -11.28 -11.72 8.60
C ASN A 76 -9.73 -11.62 8.68
N ASN A 77 -9.11 -11.04 7.65
CA ASN A 77 -7.67 -10.97 7.45
C ASN A 77 -7.17 -9.52 7.33
N THR A 78 -7.89 -8.57 7.93
CA THR A 78 -7.57 -7.13 7.87
C THR A 78 -6.19 -6.81 8.47
N GLY A 79 -5.75 -7.56 9.48
CA GLY A 79 -4.45 -7.37 10.12
C GLY A 79 -3.25 -7.62 9.21
N ASN A 80 -3.41 -8.43 8.16
CA ASN A 80 -2.36 -8.75 7.20
C ASN A 80 -2.49 -7.96 5.88
N PHE A 81 -3.27 -6.87 5.88
CA PHE A 81 -3.43 -6.05 4.67
C PHE A 81 -2.11 -5.37 4.28
N GLY A 82 -1.61 -5.68 3.08
CA GLY A 82 -0.33 -5.19 2.55
C GLY A 82 -0.42 -3.92 1.70
N GLY A 83 -1.45 -3.10 1.91
CA GLY A 83 -1.65 -1.85 1.18
C GLY A 83 -1.54 -0.62 2.09
N PHE A 84 -1.43 0.55 1.46
CA PHE A 84 -1.31 1.82 2.17
C PHE A 84 -2.67 2.52 2.21
N LEU A 85 -3.33 2.42 3.36
CA LEU A 85 -4.56 3.17 3.66
C LEU A 85 -4.12 4.61 3.96
N SER A 86 -4.69 5.59 3.26
CA SER A 86 -4.44 7.05 3.42
C SER A 86 -3.46 7.71 2.45
N ILE A 87 -2.83 6.99 1.51
CA ILE A 87 -2.00 7.64 0.47
C ILE A 87 -2.81 8.09 -0.76
N ASN A 88 -4.14 8.04 -0.70
CA ASN A 88 -4.97 8.60 -1.76
C ASN A 88 -4.72 10.11 -1.84
N LYS A 89 -4.72 10.63 -3.07
CA LYS A 89 -4.75 12.06 -3.29
C LYS A 89 -5.99 12.62 -2.58
N LEU A 90 -5.80 13.47 -1.58
CA LEU A 90 -6.83 14.42 -1.19
C LEU A 90 -6.98 15.35 -2.39
N SER A 91 -8.05 15.19 -3.17
CA SER A 91 -8.45 16.26 -4.09
C SER A 91 -8.84 17.44 -3.21
N GLN A 92 -7.95 18.43 -3.11
CA GLN A 92 -8.33 19.77 -2.67
C GLN A 92 -9.17 20.43 -3.75
#